data_AF-A0A418MNG3-F1
#
_entry.id   AF-A0A418MNG3-F1
#
_cell.length_a   1.000
_cell.length_b   1.000
_cell.length_c   1.000
_cell.angle_alpha   90.00
_cell.angle_beta   90.00
_cell.angle_gamma   90.00
#
_symmetry.space_group_name_H-M   'P 1'
#
loop_
_entity.id
_entity.type
_entity.pdbx_description
1 polymer ?
#
loop_
_entity_poly.entity_id
_entity_poly.type
_entity_poly.pdbx_seq_one_letter_code
_entity_poly.pdbx_strand_id
1 'polypeptide(L)' 'MSSNAERMPEWPTAEHVPVEELARRQGVRPVASVDDLARPDLFESDEELDDFLADLYASRRASAA' A
#
# COMPACT_ATOMS: atom_id res chain seq x y z
N MET A 1 -7.19 -8.38 44.04
CA MET A 1 -7.33 -7.48 42.87
C MET A 1 -6.17 -7.76 41.93
N SER A 2 -6.27 -8.78 41.08
CA SER A 2 -5.23 -9.10 40.08
C SER A 2 -5.63 -8.45 38.76
N SER A 3 -4.77 -7.59 38.24
CA SER A 3 -4.96 -6.94 36.95
C SER A 3 -4.99 -8.00 35.86
N ASN A 4 -6.16 -8.17 35.23
CA ASN A 4 -6.33 -8.93 34.01
C ASN A 4 -5.76 -8.07 32.88
N ALA A 5 -4.42 -8.03 32.77
CA ALA A 5 -3.75 -7.50 31.60
C ALA A 5 -4.30 -8.27 30.39
N GLU A 6 -5.14 -7.61 29.61
CA GLU A 6 -5.73 -8.16 28.39
C GLU A 6 -4.60 -8.73 27.54
N ARG A 7 -4.63 -10.05 27.32
CA ARG A 7 -3.79 -10.71 26.34
C ARG A 7 -3.97 -9.94 25.04
N MET A 8 -2.96 -9.19 24.63
CA MET A 8 -2.89 -8.71 23.25
C MET A 8 -3.09 -9.93 22.36
N PRO A 9 -3.96 -9.88 21.34
CA PRO A 9 -4.06 -11.00 20.40
C PRO A 9 -2.64 -11.27 19.89
N GLU A 10 -2.19 -12.52 20.01
CA GLU A 10 -0.93 -12.93 19.41
C GLU A 10 -1.01 -12.54 17.94
N TRP A 11 -0.20 -11.54 17.55
CA TRP A 11 -0.07 -11.23 16.13
C TRP A 11 0.38 -12.54 15.51
N PRO A 12 -0.28 -13.02 14.44
CA PRO A 12 0.17 -14.24 13.80
C PRO A 12 1.64 -14.03 13.52
N THR A 13 2.48 -14.87 14.12
CA THR A 13 3.89 -14.99 13.76
C THR A 13 3.88 -15.58 12.36
N ALA A 14 3.49 -14.75 11.39
CA ALA A 14 3.53 -15.10 9.99
C ALA A 14 4.98 -15.44 9.76
N GLU A 15 5.25 -16.72 9.55
CA GLU A 15 6.58 -17.20 9.23
C GLU A 15 7.13 -16.29 8.15
N HIS A 16 8.36 -15.80 8.33
CA HIS A 16 8.98 -14.93 7.35
C HIS A 16 8.98 -15.63 5.99
N VAL A 17 8.18 -15.13 5.05
CA VAL A 17 8.12 -15.63 3.68
C VAL A 17 9.10 -14.80 2.84
N PRO A 18 10.07 -15.43 2.17
CA PRO A 18 10.95 -14.74 1.23
C PRO A 18 10.15 -14.00 0.14
N VAL A 19 10.66 -12.86 -0.32
CA VAL A 19 10.00 -12.01 -1.32
C VAL A 19 9.73 -12.78 -2.61
N GLU A 20 10.63 -13.68 -3.00
CA GLU A 20 10.49 -14.52 -4.19
C GLU A 20 9.29 -15.47 -4.07
N GLU A 21 9.09 -16.04 -2.88
CA GLU A 21 7.96 -16.92 -2.59
C GLU A 21 6.64 -16.12 -2.53
N LEU A 22 6.65 -14.92 -1.96
CA LEU A 22 5.51 -14.01 -2.00
C LEU A 22 5.13 -13.62 -3.43
N ALA A 23 6.11 -13.29 -4.27
CA ALA A 23 5.91 -12.93 -5.67
C ALA A 23 5.31 -14.10 -6.46
N ARG A 24 5.79 -15.32 -6.23
CA ARG A 24 5.23 -16.54 -6.84
C ARG A 24 3.79 -16.78 -6.41
N ARG A 25 3.49 -16.67 -5.11
CA ARG A 25 2.13 -16.88 -4.57
C ARG A 25 1.11 -15.86 -5.09
N GLN A 26 1.54 -14.61 -5.25
CA GLN A 26 0.68 -13.53 -5.76
C GLN A 26 0.66 -13.45 -7.30
N GLY A 27 1.43 -14.29 -8.00
CA GLY A 27 1.50 -14.28 -9.46
C GLY A 27 2.05 -12.96 -10.01
N VAL A 28 2.95 -12.30 -9.26
CA VAL A 28 3.52 -11.01 -9.65
C VAL A 28 4.35 -11.20 -10.93
N ARG A 29 4.13 -10.32 -11.91
CA ARG A 29 4.88 -10.29 -13.16
C ARG A 29 5.68 -8.98 -13.24
N PRO A 30 6.83 -8.99 -13.94
CA PRO A 30 7.55 -7.75 -14.23
C PRO A 30 6.65 -6.72 -14.94
N VAL A 31 6.81 -5.46 -14.57
CA VAL A 31 6.13 -4.33 -15.22
C VAL A 31 6.84 -4.05 -16.55
N ALA A 32 6.12 -4.19 -17.66
CA ALA A 32 6.65 -3.99 -19.01
C ALA A 32 6.30 -2.59 -19.56
N SER A 33 5.17 -2.02 -19.11
CA SER A 33 4.68 -0.70 -19.50
C SER A 33 4.10 0.04 -18.28
N VAL A 34 4.01 1.38 -18.39
CA VAL A 34 3.20 2.18 -17.46
C VAL A 34 1.74 1.74 -17.47
N ASP A 35 1.24 1.27 -18.62
CA ASP A 35 -0.14 0.78 -18.73
C ASP A 35 -0.42 -0.44 -17.85
N ASP A 36 0.60 -1.24 -17.51
CA ASP A 36 0.46 -2.38 -16.60
C ASP A 36 0.14 -1.94 -15.15
N LEU A 37 0.39 -0.67 -14.83
CA LEU A 37 0.09 -0.07 -13.53
C LEU A 37 -1.30 0.58 -13.51
N ALA A 38 -1.96 0.73 -14.66
CA ALA A 38 -3.28 1.31 -14.74
C ALA A 38 -4.29 0.42 -14.02
N ARG A 39 -5.01 1.00 -13.06
CA ARG A 39 -6.09 0.35 -12.32
C ARG A 39 -7.39 1.05 -12.70
N PRO A 40 -8.32 0.38 -13.40
CA PRO A 40 -9.64 0.94 -13.61
C PRO A 40 -10.31 1.17 -12.26
N ASP A 41 -11.10 2.23 -12.17
CA ASP A 41 -11.86 2.60 -10.97
C ASP A 41 -10.98 2.83 -9.72
N LEU A 42 -9.70 3.21 -9.93
CA LEU A 42 -8.81 3.58 -8.83
C LEU A 42 -9.27 4.86 -8.13
N PHE A 43 -9.84 5.77 -8.92
CA PHE A 43 -10.50 6.99 -8.46
C PHE A 43 -11.98 6.89 -8.83
N GLU A 44 -12.84 7.31 -7.91
CA GLU A 44 -14.28 7.30 -8.07
C GLU A 44 -14.75 8.44 -9.01
N SER A 45 -13.91 9.47 -9.19
CA SER A 45 -14.18 10.62 -10.07
C SER A 45 -12.90 11.33 -10.52
N ASP A 46 -13.03 12.13 -11.58
CA ASP A 46 -11.94 13.02 -12.03
C ASP A 46 -11.61 14.09 -10.98
N GLU A 47 -12.58 14.55 -10.19
CA GLU A 47 -12.39 15.51 -9.11
C GLU A 47 -11.49 14.94 -8.00
N GLU A 48 -11.71 13.67 -7.61
CA GLU A 48 -10.85 12.98 -6.64
C GLU A 48 -9.40 12.85 -7.14
N LEU A 49 -9.22 12.56 -8.44
CA LEU A 49 -7.91 12.51 -9.06
C LEU A 49 -7.21 13.86 -8.99
N ASP A 50 -7.91 14.95 -9.31
CA ASP A 50 -7.37 16.31 -9.28
C ASP A 50 -6.94 16.72 -7.85
N ASP A 51 -7.78 16.42 -6.85
CA ASP A 51 -7.48 16.68 -5.44
C ASP A 51 -6.24 15.90 -4.98
N PHE A 52 -6.14 14.62 -5.33
CA PHE A 52 -4.96 13.80 -5.03
C PHE A 52 -3.69 14.38 -5.66
N LEU A 53 -3.75 14.80 -6.92
CA LEU A 53 -2.61 15.39 -7.62
C LEU A 53 -2.19 16.73 -6.97
N ALA A 54 -3.15 17.56 -6.56
CA ALA A 54 -2.86 18.83 -5.88
C ALA A 54 -2.09 18.60 -4.57
N ASP A 55 -2.54 17.67 -3.73
CA ASP A 55 -1.86 17.31 -2.47
C ASP A 55 -0.47 16.70 -2.70
N LEU A 56 -0.35 15.79 -3.68
CA LEU A 56 0.93 15.17 -4.04
C LEU A 56 1.96 16.20 -4.47
N TYR A 57 1.57 17.17 -5.32
CA TYR A 57 2.46 18.23 -5.77
C TYR A 57 2.84 19.18 -4.62
N ALA A 58 1.90 19.51 -3.74
CA ALA A 58 2.18 20.33 -2.56
C ALA A 58 3.20 19.64 -1.64
N SER A 59 2.99 18.37 -1.32
CA SER A 59 3.88 17.54 -0.48
C SER A 59 5.28 17.41 -1.08
N ARG A 60 5.37 17.16 -2.40
CA ARG A 60 6.66 17.09 -3.10
C ARG A 60 7.41 18.42 -3.05
N ARG A 61 6.70 19.53 -3.23
CA ARG A 61 7.31 20.87 -3.23
C ARG A 61 7.75 21.30 -1.83
N ALA A 62 7.00 20.90 -0.80
CA ALA A 62 7.37 21.12 0.59
C ALA A 62 8.64 20.35 1.00
N SER A 63 8.86 19.15 0.43
CA SER A 63 10.07 18.35 0.69
C SER A 63 11.33 18.87 0.00
N ALA A 64 11.17 19.76 -0.99
CA ALA A 64 12.27 20.34 -1.77
C ALA A 64 12.64 21.77 -1.31
N ALA A 65 11.95 22.30 -0.30
CA ALA A 65 12.18 23.61 0.32
C ALA A 65 12.89 23.45 1.66
#